data_AF-A0A117L7Q1-F1
#
_entry.id   AF-A0A117L7Q1-F1
#
_cell.length_a   1.000
_cell.length_b   1.000
_cell.length_c   1.000
_cell.angle_alpha   90.00
_cell.angle_beta   90.00
_cell.angle_gamma   90.00
#
_symmetry.space_group_name_H-M   'P 1'
#
loop_
_entity.id
_entity.type
_entity.pdbx_description
1 polymer ?
#
loop_
_entity_poly.entity_id
_entity_poly.type
_entity_poly.pdbx_seq_one_letter_code
_entity_poly.pdbx_strand_id
1 'polypeptide(L)'
;MGKKLLLCLILLCVGTAVLVFLRPAVALEDYLFEESAAIDQGPGSAADPVFTRSSFHSYVEQLLSGVRGELSAIEDRLDRVALQVEQVRERIGRVFPDMKGHWAFEYVSFLQSRGIIGGYPDGNFHPEEPVTRAALAVMILKAKNLDPDPGAAVFPDVPRDHWAAGAIGAVRAAGFLKGYPDGTFRPERELTRAEAAVVLNRAFHPSAVKIFPTFSDLSGHWAAPDVQQLAAAGIIGGYPDGTFRPDWKVKRSELATMLAKILKE
;
A
#
# COMPACT_ATOMS: atom_id res chain seq x y z
N MET A 1 -30.98 38.34 -21.54
CA MET A 1 -30.46 37.12 -20.90
C MET A 1 -30.83 35.79 -21.61
N GLY A 2 -31.62 35.78 -22.70
CA GLY A 2 -32.12 34.53 -23.29
C GLY A 2 -31.22 33.80 -24.31
N LYS A 3 -30.34 34.49 -25.05
CA LYS A 3 -29.61 33.86 -26.18
C LYS A 3 -28.33 33.10 -25.76
N LYS A 4 -27.64 33.56 -24.72
CA LYS A 4 -26.44 32.87 -24.19
C LYS A 4 -26.77 31.59 -23.42
N LEU A 5 -27.94 31.54 -22.77
CA LEU A 5 -28.41 30.34 -22.06
C LEU A 5 -28.87 29.24 -23.04
N LEU A 6 -29.50 29.65 -24.16
CA LEU A 6 -29.91 28.75 -25.23
C LEU A 6 -28.71 28.13 -25.95
N LEU A 7 -27.66 28.92 -26.19
CA LEU A 7 -26.41 28.43 -26.79
C LEU A 7 -25.67 27.44 -25.88
N CYS A 8 -25.65 27.70 -24.56
CA CYS A 8 -25.10 26.76 -23.58
C CYS A 8 -25.89 25.45 -23.50
N LEU A 9 -27.24 25.49 -23.53
CA LEU A 9 -28.06 24.28 -23.53
C LEU A 9 -27.89 23.48 -24.82
N ILE A 10 -27.78 24.14 -25.97
CA ILE A 10 -27.53 23.49 -27.26
C ILE A 10 -26.14 22.82 -27.23
N LEU A 11 -25.11 23.50 -26.73
CA LEU A 11 -23.76 22.92 -26.63
C LEU A 11 -23.67 21.77 -25.61
N LEU A 12 -24.41 21.82 -24.49
CA LEU A 12 -24.50 20.73 -23.52
C LEU A 12 -25.27 19.51 -24.06
N CYS A 13 -26.35 19.73 -24.79
CA CYS A 13 -27.12 18.67 -25.46
C CYS A 13 -26.36 18.07 -26.65
N VAL A 14 -25.59 18.87 -27.39
CA VAL A 14 -24.73 18.39 -28.47
C VAL A 14 -23.53 17.62 -27.89
N GLY A 15 -22.93 18.09 -26.78
CA GLY A 15 -21.86 17.35 -26.09
C GLY A 15 -22.29 15.98 -25.54
N THR A 16 -23.52 15.85 -25.06
CA THR A 16 -24.08 14.55 -24.62
C THR A 16 -24.56 13.68 -25.78
N ALA A 17 -25.00 14.26 -26.90
CA ALA A 17 -25.37 13.51 -28.12
C ALA A 17 -24.14 13.01 -28.92
N VAL A 18 -23.05 13.77 -28.94
CA VAL A 18 -21.79 13.44 -29.64
C VAL A 18 -21.10 12.22 -29.03
N LEU A 19 -21.29 11.96 -27.74
CA LEU A 19 -20.75 10.76 -27.08
C LEU A 19 -21.59 9.49 -27.32
N VAL A 20 -22.83 9.61 -27.81
CA VAL A 20 -23.76 8.46 -27.97
C VAL A 20 -24.04 8.11 -29.44
N PHE A 21 -23.87 9.04 -30.39
CA PHE A 21 -24.12 8.79 -31.81
C PHE A 21 -22.98 9.31 -32.70
N LEU A 22 -22.01 8.43 -32.96
CA LEU A 22 -21.13 8.54 -34.13
C LEU A 22 -21.96 8.33 -35.41
N ARG A 23 -22.63 9.38 -35.87
CA ARG A 23 -22.93 9.58 -37.30
C ARG A 23 -21.69 10.15 -37.99
N PRO A 24 -21.48 9.93 -39.30
CA PRO A 24 -20.29 10.42 -39.98
C PRO A 24 -20.21 11.95 -39.85
N ALA A 25 -19.10 12.43 -39.28
CA ALA A 25 -18.88 13.82 -38.85
C ALA A 25 -19.21 14.91 -39.90
N VAL A 26 -19.18 14.54 -41.19
CA VAL A 26 -19.44 15.44 -42.32
C VAL A 26 -20.89 15.98 -42.35
N ALA A 27 -21.89 15.18 -41.95
CA ALA A 27 -23.29 15.59 -42.05
C ALA A 27 -23.70 16.63 -40.98
N LEU A 28 -22.94 16.72 -39.89
CA LEU A 28 -23.22 17.65 -38.79
C LEU A 28 -22.63 19.04 -39.06
N GLU A 29 -21.45 19.11 -39.69
CA GLU A 29 -20.82 20.37 -40.09
C GLU A 29 -21.66 21.12 -41.12
N ASP A 30 -22.23 20.40 -42.10
CA ASP A 30 -23.06 20.99 -43.15
C ASP A 30 -24.36 21.59 -42.59
N TYR A 31 -25.00 20.87 -41.66
CA TYR A 31 -26.21 21.34 -40.99
C TYR A 31 -25.96 22.58 -40.12
N LEU A 32 -24.89 22.57 -39.31
CA LEU A 32 -24.54 23.69 -38.43
C LEU A 32 -24.10 24.94 -39.22
N PHE A 33 -23.44 24.75 -40.36
CA PHE A 33 -23.08 25.86 -41.26
C PHE A 33 -24.34 26.50 -41.86
N GLU A 34 -25.28 25.70 -42.38
CA GLU A 34 -26.57 26.20 -42.90
C GLU A 34 -27.38 26.96 -41.84
N GLU A 35 -27.44 26.45 -40.61
CA GLU A 35 -28.17 27.09 -39.51
C GLU A 35 -27.50 28.40 -39.04
N SER A 36 -26.16 28.45 -39.02
CA SER A 36 -25.40 29.68 -38.71
C SER A 36 -25.54 30.76 -39.79
N ALA A 37 -25.58 30.36 -41.07
CA ALA A 37 -25.80 31.27 -42.20
C ALA A 37 -27.25 31.80 -42.24
N ALA A 38 -28.22 31.04 -41.73
CA ALA A 38 -29.62 31.46 -41.64
C ALA A 38 -29.89 32.54 -40.57
N ILE A 39 -29.03 32.66 -39.54
CA ILE A 39 -29.17 33.66 -38.46
C ILE A 39 -28.68 35.06 -38.90
N ASP A 40 -27.86 35.16 -39.95
CA ASP A 40 -27.24 36.40 -40.42
C ASP A 40 -28.13 37.21 -41.40
N GLN A 41 -29.26 36.65 -41.88
CA GLN A 41 -30.15 37.33 -42.84
C GLN A 41 -31.25 38.18 -42.18
N GLY A 42 -30.86 39.05 -41.25
CA GLY A 42 -31.72 40.17 -40.82
C GLY A 42 -31.75 41.28 -41.88
N PRO A 43 -32.91 41.88 -42.22
CA PRO A 43 -32.99 42.86 -43.30
C PRO A 43 -32.32 44.17 -42.88
N GLY A 44 -31.12 44.45 -43.41
CA GLY A 44 -30.52 45.79 -43.39
C GLY A 44 -29.07 45.97 -42.92
N SER A 45 -28.20 44.95 -42.94
CA SER A 45 -26.77 45.15 -42.66
C SER A 45 -25.90 44.92 -43.90
N ALA A 46 -24.97 45.84 -44.16
CA ALA A 46 -23.98 45.74 -45.21
C ALA A 46 -23.11 44.48 -45.03
N ALA A 47 -22.72 43.86 -46.15
CA ALA A 47 -21.94 42.63 -46.18
C ALA A 47 -20.61 42.77 -45.42
N ASP A 48 -20.59 42.26 -44.18
CA ASP A 48 -19.37 41.96 -43.45
C ASP A 48 -18.61 40.83 -44.18
N PRO A 49 -17.27 40.80 -44.11
CA PRO A 49 -16.45 39.96 -44.97
C PRO A 49 -16.77 38.48 -44.74
N VAL A 50 -17.36 37.90 -45.79
CA VAL A 50 -17.65 36.49 -46.05
C VAL A 50 -17.14 35.57 -44.94
N PHE A 51 -18.04 35.17 -44.04
CA PHE A 51 -17.82 34.02 -43.18
C PHE A 51 -17.76 32.76 -44.06
N THR A 52 -16.59 32.50 -44.64
CA THR A 52 -16.39 31.36 -45.54
C THR A 52 -16.50 30.06 -44.74
N ARG A 53 -16.91 28.98 -45.42
CA ARG A 53 -16.91 27.63 -44.87
C ARG A 53 -15.55 27.23 -44.28
N SER A 54 -14.46 27.72 -44.87
CA SER A 54 -13.10 27.52 -44.38
C SER A 54 -12.85 28.21 -43.03
N SER A 55 -13.30 29.46 -42.88
CA SER A 55 -13.21 30.19 -41.59
C SER A 55 -14.11 29.61 -40.51
N PHE A 56 -15.30 29.08 -40.85
CA PHE A 56 -16.14 28.34 -39.90
C PHE A 56 -15.47 27.05 -39.43
N HIS A 57 -14.99 26.23 -40.37
CA HIS A 57 -14.29 24.99 -40.06
C HIS A 57 -13.05 25.24 -39.20
N SER A 58 -12.24 26.26 -39.51
CA SER A 58 -11.07 26.63 -38.68
C SER A 58 -11.47 27.06 -37.26
N TYR A 59 -12.59 27.77 -37.09
CA TYR A 59 -13.08 28.16 -35.77
C TYR A 59 -13.60 26.95 -34.97
N VAL A 60 -14.32 26.04 -35.64
CA VAL A 60 -14.79 24.77 -35.04
C VAL A 60 -13.60 23.90 -34.62
N GLU A 61 -12.60 23.72 -35.48
CA GLU A 61 -11.38 22.96 -35.15
C GLU A 61 -10.62 23.60 -33.98
N GLN A 62 -10.53 24.93 -33.93
CA GLN A 62 -9.91 25.62 -32.80
C GLN A 62 -10.66 25.36 -31.49
N LEU A 63 -12.00 25.43 -31.49
CA LEU A 63 -12.82 25.09 -30.33
C LEU A 63 -12.69 23.62 -29.93
N LEU A 64 -12.75 22.70 -30.89
CA LEU A 64 -12.61 21.26 -30.66
C LEU A 64 -11.23 20.91 -30.12
N SER A 65 -10.17 21.59 -30.56
CA SER A 65 -8.82 21.41 -30.04
C SER A 65 -8.71 21.79 -28.55
N GLY A 66 -9.37 22.89 -28.15
CA GLY A 66 -9.44 23.32 -26.76
C GLY A 66 -10.19 22.31 -25.88
N VAL A 67 -11.37 21.86 -26.34
CA VAL A 67 -12.16 20.84 -25.62
C VAL A 67 -11.40 19.53 -25.52
N ARG A 68 -10.69 19.11 -26.58
CA ARG A 68 -9.86 17.88 -26.55
C ARG A 68 -8.71 18.00 -25.55
N GLY A 69 -8.07 19.16 -25.44
CA GLY A 69 -7.03 19.43 -24.45
C GLY A 69 -7.55 19.37 -23.01
N GLU A 70 -8.70 20.00 -22.74
CA GLU A 70 -9.35 19.92 -21.43
C GLU A 70 -9.79 18.49 -21.08
N LEU A 71 -10.32 17.74 -22.06
CA LEU A 71 -10.70 16.35 -21.87
C LEU A 71 -9.50 15.47 -21.51
N SER A 72 -8.38 15.60 -22.24
CA SER A 72 -7.15 14.88 -21.94
C SER A 72 -6.61 15.21 -20.54
N ALA A 73 -6.67 16.48 -20.12
CA ALA A 73 -6.27 16.87 -18.77
C ALA A 73 -7.19 16.29 -17.67
N ILE A 74 -8.48 16.08 -17.98
CA ILE A 74 -9.42 15.42 -17.07
C ILE A 74 -9.15 13.92 -17.00
N GLU A 75 -8.91 13.26 -18.15
CA GLU A 75 -8.54 11.83 -18.21
C GLU A 75 -7.28 11.56 -17.38
N ASP A 76 -6.23 12.36 -17.55
CA ASP A 76 -5.00 12.26 -16.75
C ASP A 76 -5.25 12.43 -15.24
N ARG A 77 -6.19 13.31 -14.87
CA ARG A 77 -6.57 13.52 -13.46
C ARG A 77 -7.37 12.33 -12.92
N LEU A 78 -8.26 11.75 -13.72
CA LEU A 78 -9.02 10.56 -13.36
C LEU A 78 -8.08 9.36 -13.13
N ASP A 79 -7.08 9.17 -13.99
CA ASP A 79 -6.08 8.11 -13.84
C ASP A 79 -5.27 8.26 -12.56
N ARG A 80 -4.84 9.49 -12.22
CA ARG A 80 -4.16 9.76 -10.95
C ARG A 80 -5.05 9.49 -9.74
N VAL A 81 -6.32 9.86 -9.79
CA VAL A 81 -7.28 9.59 -8.71
C VAL A 81 -7.54 8.09 -8.59
N ALA A 82 -7.70 7.37 -9.70
CA ALA A 82 -7.88 5.93 -9.70
C ALA A 82 -6.68 5.21 -9.05
N LEU A 83 -5.46 5.63 -9.38
CA LEU A 83 -4.24 5.11 -8.75
C LEU A 83 -4.21 5.39 -7.24
N GLN A 84 -4.56 6.61 -6.82
CA GLN A 84 -4.65 6.96 -5.40
C GLN A 84 -5.73 6.17 -4.66
N VAL A 85 -6.88 5.95 -5.28
CA VAL A 85 -7.97 5.15 -4.71
C VAL A 85 -7.55 3.69 -4.55
N GLU A 86 -6.86 3.09 -5.53
CA GLU A 86 -6.37 1.71 -5.39
C GLU A 86 -5.29 1.62 -4.32
N GLN A 87 -4.35 2.58 -4.25
CA GLN A 87 -3.37 2.66 -3.18
C GLN A 87 -4.02 2.82 -1.79
N VAL A 88 -5.08 3.62 -1.69
CA VAL A 88 -5.83 3.78 -0.44
C VAL A 88 -6.61 2.49 -0.13
N ARG A 89 -7.21 1.83 -1.11
CA ARG A 89 -7.90 0.54 -0.94
C ARG A 89 -6.95 -0.57 -0.50
N GLU A 90 -5.71 -0.55 -0.97
CA GLU A 90 -4.66 -1.45 -0.48
C GLU A 90 -4.20 -1.10 0.95
N ARG A 91 -4.22 0.20 1.32
CA ARG A 91 -3.88 0.69 2.66
C ARG A 91 -4.99 0.51 3.69
N ILE A 92 -6.26 0.58 3.28
CA ILE A 92 -7.42 0.21 4.11
C ILE A 92 -7.42 -1.32 4.14
N GLY A 93 -6.59 -1.86 5.04
CA GLY A 93 -6.15 -3.24 5.05
C GLY A 93 -7.24 -4.25 4.68
N ARG A 94 -6.96 -5.08 3.67
CA ARG A 94 -7.78 -6.26 3.39
C ARG A 94 -7.86 -7.08 4.67
N VAL A 95 -9.07 -7.25 5.19
CA VAL A 95 -9.32 -8.22 6.26
C VAL A 95 -8.95 -9.60 5.72
N PHE A 96 -7.91 -10.21 6.29
CA PHE A 96 -7.51 -11.56 5.89
C PHE A 96 -8.61 -12.55 6.26
N PRO A 97 -9.10 -13.38 5.32
CA PRO A 97 -10.22 -14.30 5.58
C PRO A 97 -9.97 -15.26 6.75
N ASP A 98 -8.75 -15.79 6.84
CA ASP A 98 -8.27 -16.70 7.88
C ASP A 98 -8.04 -16.03 9.25
N MET A 99 -8.16 -14.70 9.33
CA MET A 99 -8.07 -13.96 10.59
C MET A 99 -9.43 -13.66 11.22
N LYS A 100 -10.55 -13.97 10.54
CA LYS A 100 -11.89 -13.72 11.07
C LYS A 100 -12.15 -14.56 12.33
N GLY A 101 -12.37 -13.90 13.46
CA GLY A 101 -12.57 -14.56 14.76
C GLY A 101 -11.28 -15.09 15.39
N HIS A 102 -10.12 -14.88 14.75
CA HIS A 102 -8.82 -15.29 15.29
C HIS A 102 -8.39 -14.34 16.42
N TRP A 103 -7.86 -14.87 17.51
CA TRP A 103 -7.47 -14.08 18.70
C TRP A 103 -6.43 -12.98 18.39
N ALA A 104 -5.59 -13.19 17.37
CA ALA A 104 -4.58 -12.22 16.94
C ALA A 104 -5.11 -11.15 15.96
N PHE A 105 -6.40 -11.16 15.59
CA PHE A 105 -6.99 -10.29 14.57
C PHE A 105 -6.68 -8.81 14.77
N GLU A 106 -6.90 -8.31 15.99
CA GLU A 106 -6.66 -6.91 16.38
C GLU A 106 -5.20 -6.49 16.19
N TYR A 107 -4.27 -7.36 16.55
CA TYR A 107 -2.83 -7.09 16.47
C TYR A 107 -2.33 -7.13 15.02
N VAL A 108 -2.82 -8.10 14.25
CA VAL A 108 -2.51 -8.22 12.82
C VAL A 108 -3.05 -7.01 12.06
N SER A 109 -4.31 -6.62 12.31
CA SER A 109 -4.93 -5.44 11.69
C SER A 109 -4.17 -4.15 12.03
N PHE A 110 -3.71 -4.02 13.28
CA PHE A 110 -2.89 -2.89 13.70
C PHE A 110 -1.56 -2.80 12.93
N LEU A 111 -0.84 -3.91 12.80
CA LEU A 111 0.43 -3.93 12.06
C LEU A 111 0.23 -3.76 10.56
N GLN A 112 -0.86 -4.29 10.00
CA GLN A 112 -1.22 -4.16 8.60
C GLN A 112 -1.54 -2.70 8.25
N SER A 113 -2.31 -2.00 9.09
CA SER A 113 -2.63 -0.58 8.86
C SER A 113 -1.40 0.34 8.91
N ARG A 114 -0.33 -0.11 9.59
CA ARG A 114 0.99 0.54 9.60
C ARG A 114 1.92 0.08 8.47
N GLY A 115 1.48 -0.82 7.59
CA GLY A 115 2.27 -1.37 6.48
C GLY A 115 3.41 -2.30 6.92
N ILE A 116 3.46 -2.70 8.19
CA ILE A 116 4.54 -3.52 8.78
C ILE A 116 4.42 -4.97 8.32
N ILE A 117 3.19 -5.49 8.28
CA ILE A 117 2.90 -6.84 7.81
C ILE A 117 1.93 -6.81 6.64
N GLY A 118 2.00 -7.85 5.81
CA GLY A 118 1.07 -8.12 4.73
C GLY A 118 0.64 -9.59 4.73
N GLY A 119 -0.30 -9.91 3.86
CA GLY A 119 -0.71 -11.28 3.57
C GLY A 119 0.09 -11.87 2.42
N TYR A 120 -0.26 -13.09 2.08
CA TYR A 120 0.33 -13.84 0.98
C TYR A 120 -0.48 -13.64 -0.31
N PRO A 121 0.05 -14.05 -1.49
CA PRO A 121 -0.65 -13.87 -2.77
C PRO A 121 -2.03 -14.53 -2.85
N ASP A 122 -2.30 -15.52 -2.00
CA ASP A 122 -3.59 -16.18 -1.86
C ASP A 122 -4.63 -15.35 -1.07
N GLY A 123 -4.23 -14.20 -0.53
CA GLY A 123 -5.08 -13.29 0.23
C GLY A 123 -5.20 -13.61 1.72
N ASN A 124 -4.49 -14.63 2.23
CA ASN A 124 -4.52 -15.03 3.63
C ASN A 124 -3.32 -14.47 4.42
N PHE A 125 -3.43 -14.50 5.75
CA PHE A 125 -2.33 -14.12 6.63
C PHE A 125 -1.39 -15.29 6.97
N HIS A 126 -1.93 -16.51 7.04
CA HIS A 126 -1.28 -17.72 7.54
C HIS A 126 -0.83 -17.59 9.01
N PRO A 127 -1.78 -17.38 9.96
CA PRO A 127 -1.46 -17.10 11.35
C PRO A 127 -0.69 -18.22 12.06
N GLU A 128 -0.93 -19.46 11.68
CA GLU A 128 -0.39 -20.62 12.38
C GLU A 128 0.93 -21.14 11.78
N GLU A 129 1.37 -20.56 10.67
CA GLU A 129 2.64 -20.93 10.03
C GLU A 129 3.84 -20.36 10.79
N PRO A 130 4.96 -21.11 10.87
CA PRO A 130 6.21 -20.61 11.40
C PRO A 130 6.76 -19.41 10.62
N VAL A 131 7.47 -18.52 11.32
CA VAL A 131 8.11 -17.36 10.68
C VAL A 131 9.58 -17.61 10.39
N THR A 132 10.02 -17.29 9.18
CA THR A 132 11.43 -17.36 8.78
C THR A 132 12.23 -16.16 9.28
N ARG A 133 13.55 -16.31 9.36
CA ARG A 133 14.47 -15.23 9.73
C ARG A 133 14.39 -14.03 8.79
N ALA A 134 14.24 -14.28 7.49
CA ALA A 134 14.06 -13.23 6.49
C ALA A 134 12.76 -12.43 6.72
N ALA A 135 11.66 -13.11 7.02
CA ALA A 135 10.39 -12.46 7.34
C ALA A 135 10.49 -11.60 8.61
N LEU A 136 11.14 -12.09 9.67
CA LEU A 136 11.39 -11.27 10.87
C LEU A 136 12.23 -10.03 10.54
N ALA A 137 13.27 -10.15 9.71
CA ALA A 137 14.11 -9.02 9.31
C ALA A 137 13.28 -7.93 8.60
N VAL A 138 12.39 -8.31 7.69
CA VAL A 138 11.47 -7.37 7.01
C VAL A 138 10.52 -6.70 7.99
N MET A 139 9.96 -7.45 8.94
CA MET A 139 9.08 -6.88 9.97
C MET A 139 9.82 -5.85 10.83
N ILE A 140 11.06 -6.14 11.24
CA ILE A 140 11.88 -5.22 12.05
C ILE A 140 12.26 -3.97 11.24
N LEU A 141 12.72 -4.13 10.00
CA LEU A 141 13.03 -3.00 9.11
C LEU A 141 11.85 -2.02 9.05
N LYS A 142 10.65 -2.55 8.79
CA LYS A 142 9.44 -1.74 8.67
C LYS A 142 9.02 -1.11 9.99
N ALA A 143 9.03 -1.88 11.08
CA ALA A 143 8.67 -1.40 12.40
C ALA A 143 9.63 -0.32 12.94
N LYS A 144 10.91 -0.39 12.54
CA LYS A 144 11.94 0.60 12.89
C LYS A 144 12.09 1.72 11.87
N ASN A 145 11.33 1.68 10.78
CA ASN A 145 11.42 2.63 9.67
C ASN A 145 12.87 2.79 9.16
N LEU A 146 13.56 1.67 8.93
CA LEU A 146 14.92 1.66 8.39
C LEU A 146 14.89 1.66 6.86
N ASP A 147 15.91 2.26 6.26
CA ASP A 147 16.15 2.14 4.83
C ASP A 147 16.71 0.75 4.48
N PRO A 148 16.24 0.10 3.40
CA PRO A 148 16.81 -1.16 2.94
C PRO A 148 18.27 -0.99 2.50
N ASP A 149 19.14 -1.89 2.93
CA ASP A 149 20.56 -1.88 2.58
C ASP A 149 21.02 -3.27 2.12
N PRO A 150 20.83 -3.64 0.84
CA PRO A 150 21.28 -4.95 0.34
C PRO A 150 22.80 -5.06 0.29
N GLY A 151 23.54 -3.94 0.32
CA GLY A 151 25.00 -3.92 0.36
C GLY A 151 25.57 -4.38 1.71
N ALA A 152 24.86 -4.09 2.80
CA ALA A 152 25.21 -4.56 4.14
C ALA A 152 24.86 -6.04 4.40
N ALA A 153 24.10 -6.70 3.51
CA ALA A 153 23.80 -8.12 3.60
C ALA A 153 24.99 -8.99 3.12
N VAL A 154 26.11 -8.92 3.86
CA VAL A 154 27.36 -9.61 3.51
C VAL A 154 27.34 -11.06 4.03
N PHE A 155 26.40 -11.86 3.53
CA PHE A 155 26.25 -13.28 3.86
C PHE A 155 26.32 -14.14 2.60
N PRO A 156 27.08 -15.25 2.57
CA PRO A 156 27.22 -16.09 1.37
C PRO A 156 25.89 -16.70 0.88
N ASP A 157 24.94 -16.89 1.79
CA ASP A 157 23.62 -17.48 1.54
C ASP A 157 22.50 -16.44 1.36
N VAL A 158 22.86 -15.16 1.16
CA VAL A 158 21.91 -14.08 0.86
C VAL A 158 22.33 -13.39 -0.44
N PRO A 159 21.83 -13.84 -1.59
CA PRO A 159 22.02 -13.14 -2.87
C PRO A 159 21.51 -11.70 -2.81
N ARG A 160 22.12 -10.78 -3.59
CA ARG A 160 21.74 -9.35 -3.59
C ARG A 160 20.31 -9.10 -4.08
N ASP A 161 19.80 -9.97 -4.93
CA ASP A 161 18.44 -9.96 -5.49
C ASP A 161 17.43 -10.74 -4.62
N HIS A 162 17.87 -11.31 -3.49
CA HIS A 162 16.98 -11.94 -2.53
C HIS A 162 15.95 -10.91 -2.03
N TRP A 163 14.67 -11.29 -1.98
CA TRP A 163 13.56 -10.40 -1.63
C TRP A 163 13.74 -9.68 -0.29
N ALA A 164 14.42 -10.32 0.66
CA ALA A 164 14.75 -9.77 1.98
C ALA A 164 16.17 -9.18 2.10
N ALA A 165 17.00 -9.15 1.05
CA ALA A 165 18.40 -8.73 1.12
C ALA A 165 18.54 -7.34 1.77
N GLY A 166 17.73 -6.37 1.30
CA GLY A 166 17.72 -5.02 1.86
C GLY A 166 17.37 -4.98 3.35
N ALA A 167 16.38 -5.76 3.78
CA ALA A 167 16.01 -5.84 5.19
C ALA A 167 17.07 -6.53 6.04
N ILE A 168 17.63 -7.64 5.55
CA ILE A 168 18.68 -8.40 6.23
C ILE A 168 19.91 -7.53 6.46
N GLY A 169 20.35 -6.78 5.45
CA GLY A 169 21.49 -5.90 5.59
C GLY A 169 21.22 -4.74 6.55
N ALA A 170 20.04 -4.11 6.47
CA ALA A 170 19.65 -3.04 7.39
C ALA A 170 19.61 -3.48 8.85
N VAL A 171 18.94 -4.61 9.16
CA VAL A 171 18.83 -5.11 10.55
C VAL A 171 20.16 -5.62 11.09
N ARG A 172 21.05 -6.10 10.21
CA ARG A 172 22.42 -6.48 10.56
C ARG A 172 23.25 -5.24 10.88
N ALA A 173 23.20 -4.21 10.02
CA ALA A 173 23.91 -2.94 10.22
C ALA A 173 23.47 -2.24 11.51
N ALA A 174 22.17 -2.28 11.82
CA ALA A 174 21.61 -1.76 13.07
C ALA A 174 21.90 -2.66 14.30
N GLY A 175 22.48 -3.85 14.11
CA GLY A 175 22.84 -4.77 15.19
C GLY A 175 21.66 -5.54 15.80
N PHE A 176 20.46 -5.47 15.23
CA PHE A 176 19.25 -6.11 15.76
C PHE A 176 19.25 -7.62 15.52
N LEU A 177 19.65 -8.05 14.33
CA LEU A 177 19.70 -9.46 13.94
C LEU A 177 21.05 -9.80 13.32
N LYS A 178 21.76 -10.74 13.94
CA LYS A 178 23.09 -11.18 13.51
C LYS A 178 23.00 -12.50 12.74
N GLY A 179 24.00 -12.75 11.89
CA GLY A 179 24.24 -14.06 11.29
C GLY A 179 24.82 -15.06 12.29
N TYR A 180 25.07 -16.26 11.79
CA TYR A 180 25.64 -17.37 12.54
C TYR A 180 27.18 -17.32 12.56
N PRO A 181 27.83 -18.04 13.50
CA PRO A 181 29.30 -18.11 13.57
C PRO A 181 29.97 -18.69 12.31
N ASP A 182 29.24 -19.47 11.52
CA ASP A 182 29.69 -20.01 10.23
C ASP A 182 29.65 -18.99 9.08
N GLY A 183 29.26 -17.74 9.37
CA GLY A 183 29.17 -16.66 8.39
C GLY A 183 27.88 -16.64 7.58
N THR A 184 26.91 -17.52 7.87
CA THR A 184 25.61 -17.57 7.15
C THR A 184 24.52 -16.74 7.85
N PHE A 185 23.45 -16.38 7.14
CA PHE A 185 22.26 -15.77 7.73
C PHE A 185 21.10 -16.76 7.93
N ARG A 186 20.98 -17.75 7.05
CA ARG A 186 19.92 -18.75 6.94
C ARG A 186 18.53 -18.13 6.79
N PRO A 187 18.27 -17.37 5.71
CA PRO A 187 17.06 -16.55 5.55
C PRO A 187 15.76 -17.34 5.67
N GLU A 188 15.72 -18.55 5.10
CA GLU A 188 14.53 -19.40 5.08
C GLU A 188 14.38 -20.29 6.33
N ARG A 189 15.32 -20.22 7.27
CA ARG A 189 15.21 -21.00 8.51
C ARG A 189 14.13 -20.39 9.40
N GLU A 190 13.23 -21.25 9.85
CA GLU A 190 12.20 -20.91 10.82
C GLU A 190 12.78 -20.63 12.22
N LEU A 191 12.28 -19.58 12.86
CA LEU A 191 12.68 -19.13 14.17
C LEU A 191 11.99 -19.90 15.30
N THR A 192 12.70 -20.06 16.41
CA THR A 192 12.07 -20.44 17.68
C THR A 192 11.50 -19.21 18.39
N ARG A 193 10.60 -19.45 19.36
CA ARG A 193 10.04 -18.40 20.23
C ARG A 193 11.12 -17.66 21.01
N ALA A 194 12.14 -18.37 21.50
CA ALA A 194 13.30 -17.77 22.16
C ALA A 194 14.11 -16.86 21.23
N GLU A 195 14.37 -17.30 20.00
CA GLU A 195 15.10 -16.48 19.03
C GLU A 195 14.34 -15.20 18.68
N ALA A 196 13.03 -15.29 18.48
CA ALA A 196 12.19 -14.11 18.25
C ALA A 196 12.21 -13.16 19.45
N ALA A 197 12.07 -13.66 20.68
CA ALA A 197 12.11 -12.87 21.90
C ALA A 197 13.43 -12.09 22.04
N VAL A 198 14.56 -12.76 21.86
CA VAL A 198 15.89 -12.14 21.96
C VAL A 198 16.08 -11.03 20.93
N VAL A 199 15.61 -11.26 19.70
CA VAL A 199 15.74 -10.26 18.63
C VAL A 199 14.82 -9.07 18.87
N LEU A 200 13.58 -9.30 19.29
CA LEU A 200 12.64 -8.23 19.62
C LEU A 200 13.12 -7.41 20.82
N ASN A 201 13.61 -8.06 21.87
CA ASN A 201 14.14 -7.37 23.04
C ASN A 201 15.34 -6.49 22.65
N ARG A 202 16.29 -7.04 21.88
CA ARG A 202 17.43 -6.28 21.36
C ARG A 202 17.03 -5.13 20.44
N ALA A 203 16.00 -5.30 19.62
CA ALA A 203 15.59 -4.27 18.70
C ALA A 203 14.87 -3.12 19.43
N PHE A 204 13.98 -3.42 20.39
CA PHE A 204 13.05 -2.44 20.93
C PHE A 204 13.30 -2.03 22.38
N HIS A 205 14.00 -2.84 23.17
CA HIS A 205 14.29 -2.59 24.60
C HIS A 205 13.06 -2.06 25.38
N PRO A 206 11.94 -2.79 25.35
CA PRO A 206 10.71 -2.33 26.00
C PRO A 206 10.88 -2.21 27.51
N SER A 207 10.14 -1.28 28.09
CA SER A 207 10.25 -0.96 29.52
C SER A 207 9.51 -2.03 30.35
N ALA A 208 10.23 -2.70 31.25
CA ALA A 208 9.63 -3.71 32.10
C ALA A 208 8.64 -3.10 33.12
N VAL A 209 7.47 -3.72 33.25
CA VAL A 209 6.60 -3.53 34.42
C VAL A 209 7.17 -4.37 35.57
N LYS A 210 7.04 -3.92 36.82
CA LYS A 210 7.65 -4.58 38.01
C LYS A 210 7.16 -6.01 38.30
N ILE A 211 6.29 -6.59 37.49
CA ILE A 211 5.76 -7.94 37.68
C ILE A 211 6.53 -8.88 36.77
N PHE A 212 7.23 -9.85 37.37
CA PHE A 212 8.04 -10.82 36.64
C PHE A 212 7.31 -12.18 36.60
N PRO A 213 6.58 -12.51 35.52
CA PRO A 213 6.06 -13.85 35.36
C PRO A 213 7.23 -14.84 35.24
N THR A 214 7.12 -15.98 35.93
CA THR A 214 8.11 -17.06 35.88
C THR A 214 7.61 -18.20 35.02
N PHE A 215 8.46 -18.69 34.13
CA PHE A 215 8.18 -19.86 33.29
C PHE A 215 9.02 -21.05 33.76
N SER A 216 8.40 -22.22 33.87
CA SER A 216 9.04 -23.43 34.43
C SER A 216 10.15 -24.01 33.55
N ASP A 217 10.14 -23.70 32.24
CA ASP A 217 11.02 -24.23 31.22
C ASP A 217 12.13 -23.25 30.77
N LEU A 218 12.35 -22.17 31.52
CA LEU A 218 13.42 -21.20 31.24
C LEU A 218 14.65 -21.32 32.15
N SER A 219 14.60 -22.19 33.17
CA SER A 219 15.75 -22.37 34.06
C SER A 219 16.97 -22.85 33.27
N GLY A 220 18.05 -22.07 33.28
CA GLY A 220 19.28 -22.35 32.52
C GLY A 220 19.18 -22.11 31.01
N HIS A 221 18.04 -21.66 30.49
CA HIS A 221 17.87 -21.39 29.06
C HIS A 221 18.53 -20.06 28.68
N TRP A 222 19.31 -20.04 27.59
CA TRP A 222 20.11 -18.87 27.17
C TRP A 222 19.28 -17.61 26.89
N ALA A 223 18.04 -17.77 26.42
CA ALA A 223 17.12 -16.67 26.15
C ALA A 223 16.32 -16.19 27.38
N ALA A 224 16.51 -16.81 28.55
CA ALA A 224 15.71 -16.51 29.74
C ALA A 224 15.70 -15.02 30.12
N PRO A 225 16.82 -14.26 30.07
CA PRO A 225 16.81 -12.83 30.41
C PRO A 225 15.91 -12.01 29.47
N ASP A 226 16.02 -12.22 28.17
CA ASP A 226 15.23 -11.49 27.16
C ASP A 226 13.74 -11.84 27.24
N VAL A 227 13.44 -13.14 27.44
CA VAL A 227 12.07 -13.62 27.61
C VAL A 227 11.48 -13.02 28.89
N GLN A 228 12.20 -13.02 30.01
CA GLN A 228 11.71 -12.41 31.26
C GLN A 228 11.49 -10.90 31.13
N GLN A 229 12.37 -10.17 30.44
CA GLN A 229 12.20 -8.74 30.22
C GLN A 229 10.94 -8.43 29.40
N LEU A 230 10.74 -9.13 28.28
CA LEU A 230 9.54 -8.98 27.46
C LEU A 230 8.27 -9.40 28.19
N ALA A 231 8.35 -10.42 29.04
CA ALA A 231 7.20 -10.89 29.80
C ALA A 231 6.85 -9.89 30.91
N ALA A 232 7.85 -9.29 31.54
CA ALA A 232 7.67 -8.21 32.51
C ALA A 232 7.09 -6.94 31.85
N ALA A 233 7.39 -6.68 30.59
CA ALA A 233 6.74 -5.62 29.81
C ALA A 233 5.30 -5.98 29.35
N GLY A 234 4.80 -7.19 29.63
CA GLY A 234 3.46 -7.63 29.19
C GLY A 234 3.35 -7.95 27.69
N ILE A 235 4.48 -7.97 26.99
CA ILE A 235 4.56 -8.25 25.55
C ILE A 235 4.32 -9.73 25.30
N ILE A 236 5.04 -10.60 26.02
CA ILE A 236 4.92 -12.05 25.86
C ILE A 236 4.23 -12.68 27.06
N GLY A 237 3.51 -13.76 26.79
CA GLY A 237 2.94 -14.64 27.79
C GLY A 237 3.40 -16.07 27.57
N GLY A 238 3.07 -16.92 28.54
CA GLY A 238 3.25 -18.37 28.44
C GLY A 238 1.95 -19.09 28.14
N TYR A 239 2.04 -20.41 28.16
CA TYR A 239 0.90 -21.31 28.03
C TYR A 239 0.23 -21.54 29.40
N PRO A 240 -1.02 -22.04 29.43
CA PRO A 240 -1.74 -22.31 30.68
C PRO A 240 -1.03 -23.30 31.63
N ASP A 241 -0.11 -24.11 31.11
CA ASP A 241 0.73 -25.04 31.87
C ASP A 241 1.94 -24.38 32.57
N GLY A 242 2.09 -23.05 32.47
CA GLY A 242 3.19 -22.31 33.06
C GLY A 242 4.50 -22.34 32.26
N THR A 243 4.48 -22.86 31.02
CA THR A 243 5.65 -22.92 30.13
C THR A 243 5.70 -21.74 29.16
N PHE A 244 6.89 -21.39 28.67
CA PHE A 244 7.09 -20.45 27.57
C PHE A 244 7.27 -21.15 26.21
N ARG A 245 7.77 -22.38 26.23
CA ARG A 245 8.15 -23.22 25.08
C ARG A 245 9.21 -22.55 24.20
N PRO A 246 10.40 -22.24 24.74
CA PRO A 246 11.42 -21.42 24.05
C PRO A 246 11.88 -22.02 22.72
N ASP A 247 11.95 -23.34 22.61
CA ASP A 247 12.48 -24.05 21.43
C ASP A 247 11.40 -24.37 20.38
N TRP A 248 10.13 -24.08 20.67
CA TRP A 248 9.07 -24.25 19.68
C TRP A 248 9.15 -23.19 18.60
N LYS A 249 8.73 -23.54 17.39
CA LYS A 249 8.64 -22.59 16.28
C LYS A 249 7.65 -21.48 16.62
N VAL A 250 8.06 -20.24 16.40
CA VAL A 250 7.19 -19.09 16.61
C VAL A 250 6.21 -18.97 15.44
N LYS A 251 4.92 -18.95 15.76
CA LYS A 251 3.88 -18.76 14.74
C LYS A 251 3.80 -17.30 14.30
N ARG A 252 3.30 -17.07 13.08
CA ARG A 252 3.14 -15.72 12.53
C ARG A 252 2.19 -14.86 13.35
N SER A 253 1.11 -15.43 13.86
CA SER A 253 0.17 -14.77 14.78
C SER A 253 0.84 -14.35 16.09
N GLU A 254 1.62 -15.26 16.69
CA GLU A 254 2.38 -15.00 17.92
C GLU A 254 3.38 -13.86 17.72
N LEU A 255 4.19 -13.92 16.66
CA LEU A 255 5.17 -12.87 16.37
C LEU A 255 4.50 -11.52 16.10
N ALA A 256 3.41 -11.50 15.33
CA ALA A 256 2.64 -10.30 15.06
C ALA A 256 2.08 -9.69 16.36
N THR A 257 1.56 -10.50 17.28
CA THR A 257 1.09 -10.01 18.57
C THR A 257 2.22 -9.43 19.41
N MET A 258 3.37 -10.10 19.49
CA MET A 258 4.53 -9.58 20.23
C MET A 258 4.96 -8.21 19.69
N LEU A 259 5.13 -8.10 18.37
CA LEU A 259 5.54 -6.85 17.74
C LEU A 259 4.47 -5.75 17.87
N ALA A 260 3.19 -6.10 17.71
CA ALA A 260 2.10 -5.14 17.85
C ALA A 260 2.02 -4.57 19.27
N LYS A 261 2.21 -5.40 20.31
CA LYS A 261 2.24 -4.95 21.70
C LYS A 261 3.40 -4.00 21.97
N ILE A 262 4.60 -4.34 21.50
CA ILE A 262 5.79 -3.46 21.58
C ILE A 262 5.50 -2.07 21.00
N LEU A 263 4.82 -2.02 19.85
CA LEU A 263 4.56 -0.76 19.14
C LEU A 263 3.31 0.00 19.63
N LYS A 264 2.61 -0.55 20.62
CA LYS A 264 1.45 0.06 21.29
C LYS A 264 1.80 0.61 22.69
N GLU A 265 2.96 0.26 23.23
CA GLU A 265 3.56 0.96 24.39
C GLU A 265 3.78 2.45 24.08
#